data_AF-W1XN70-F1
#
_entry.id   AF-W1XN70-F1
#
_cell.length_a   1.000
_cell.length_b   1.000
_cell.length_c   1.000
_cell.angle_alpha   90.00
_cell.angle_beta   90.00
_cell.angle_gamma   90.00
#
_symmetry.space_group_name_H-M   'P 1'
#
loop_
_entity.id
_entity.type
_entity.pdbx_description
1 polymer ?
#
loop_
_entity_poly.entity_id
_entity_poly.type
_entity_poly.pdbx_seq_one_letter_code
_entity_poly.pdbx_strand_id
1 'polypeptide(L)'
;IRLSTRKDEEDNMKIHLFQQCLIDMFYPHVGMAGVEVLERLGCELVVPKKQVCCGQMFTNSGYNDAAMDAIKNTIECFENAEYVVSMSGSCAFAIRDEYHHF
;
A
#
# COMPACT_ATOMS: atom_id res chain seq x y z
N ILE A 1 -3.91 -9.07 -29.98
CA ILE A 1 -4.54 -8.40 -28.81
C ILE A 1 -3.88 -7.03 -28.69
N ARG A 2 -4.51 -5.96 -29.19
CA ARG A 2 -4.03 -4.59 -28.96
C ARG A 2 -4.45 -4.23 -27.54
N LEU A 3 -3.50 -4.21 -26.61
CA LEU A 3 -3.70 -3.52 -25.34
C LEU A 3 -3.95 -2.06 -25.70
N SER A 4 -5.16 -1.59 -25.42
CA SER A 4 -5.60 -0.22 -25.67
C SER A 4 -4.55 0.74 -25.12
N THR A 5 -3.90 1.47 -26.02
CA THR A 5 -3.17 2.69 -25.71
C THR A 5 -4.20 3.70 -25.25
N ARG A 6 -4.43 3.81 -23.94
CA ARG A 6 -5.12 4.97 -23.36
C ARG A 6 -4.28 6.19 -23.66
N LYS A 7 -4.64 6.87 -24.73
CA LYS A 7 -4.30 8.26 -24.97
C LYS A 7 -5.65 8.93 -24.95
N ASP A 8 -6.01 9.53 -23.82
CA ASP A 8 -6.90 10.69 -23.67
C ASP A 8 -6.86 11.12 -22.18
N GLU A 9 -6.43 12.37 -21.98
CA GLU A 9 -6.23 13.12 -20.74
C GLU A 9 -4.91 12.93 -19.97
N GLU A 10 -4.29 14.08 -19.72
CA GLU A 10 -3.01 14.37 -19.09
C GLU A 10 -3.13 14.21 -17.57
N ASP A 11 -3.60 13.04 -17.11
CA ASP A 11 -3.74 12.72 -15.69
C ASP A 11 -2.95 11.44 -15.39
N ASN A 12 -1.74 11.63 -14.85
CA ASN A 12 -0.93 10.51 -14.37
C ASN A 12 -1.69 9.83 -13.24
N MET A 13 -1.98 8.54 -13.36
CA MET A 13 -2.68 7.80 -12.31
C MET A 13 -1.90 7.91 -10.98
N LYS A 14 -2.52 8.59 -10.02
CA LYS A 14 -1.91 8.85 -8.71
C LYS A 14 -2.13 7.66 -7.77
N ILE A 15 -1.04 7.01 -7.39
CA ILE A 15 -1.05 5.81 -6.55
C ILE A 15 -0.41 6.12 -5.20
N HIS A 16 -1.10 5.82 -4.12
CA HIS A 16 -0.50 5.77 -2.79
C HIS A 16 0.08 4.38 -2.57
N LEU A 17 1.41 4.31 -2.51
CA LEU A 17 2.12 3.06 -2.38
C LEU A 17 2.28 2.70 -0.89
N PHE A 18 1.70 1.55 -0.52
CA PHE A 18 1.99 0.88 0.73
C PHE A 18 3.22 -0.02 0.53
N GLN A 19 4.39 0.47 0.95
CA GLN A 19 5.69 -0.16 0.67
C GLN A 19 5.90 -1.49 1.40
N GLN A 20 5.11 -1.75 2.46
CA GLN A 20 5.21 -2.89 3.37
C GLN A 20 6.50 -2.91 4.22
N CYS A 21 6.33 -3.07 5.54
CA CYS A 21 7.43 -3.12 6.51
C CYS A 21 8.44 -4.28 6.27
N LEU A 22 7.98 -5.46 5.87
CA LEU A 22 8.86 -6.61 5.62
C LEU A 22 9.65 -6.47 4.31
N ILE A 23 9.07 -5.86 3.28
CA ILE A 23 9.80 -5.57 2.04
C ILE A 23 10.90 -4.57 2.32
N ASP A 24 10.58 -3.48 3.02
CA ASP A 24 11.54 -2.45 3.40
C ASP A 24 12.72 -3.04 4.21
N MET A 25 12.43 -3.94 5.16
CA MET A 25 13.45 -4.52 6.04
C MET A 25 14.29 -5.63 5.40
N PHE A 26 13.66 -6.54 4.64
CA PHE A 26 14.31 -7.78 4.19
C PHE A 26 14.55 -7.85 2.68
N TYR A 27 13.70 -7.21 1.88
CA TYR A 27 13.71 -7.32 0.42
C TYR A 27 13.57 -5.96 -0.27
N PRO A 28 14.39 -4.94 0.07
CA PRO A 28 14.21 -3.59 -0.44
C PRO A 28 14.29 -3.52 -1.98
N HIS A 29 15.06 -4.42 -2.60
CA HIS A 29 15.14 -4.55 -4.06
C HIS A 29 13.80 -4.91 -4.73
N VAL A 30 12.92 -5.64 -4.03
CA VAL A 30 11.57 -5.96 -4.52
C VAL A 30 10.70 -4.70 -4.51
N GLY A 31 10.78 -3.89 -3.44
CA GLY A 31 10.08 -2.60 -3.37
C GLY A 31 10.53 -1.64 -4.48
N MET A 32 11.85 -1.53 -4.70
CA MET A 32 12.41 -0.71 -5.77
C MET A 32 11.97 -1.19 -7.16
N ALA A 33 11.95 -2.51 -7.41
CA ALA A 33 11.47 -3.05 -8.68
C ALA A 33 9.98 -2.77 -8.90
N GLY A 34 9.16 -2.84 -7.83
CA GLY A 34 7.74 -2.49 -7.90
C GLY A 34 7.51 -1.02 -8.24
N VAL A 35 8.26 -0.11 -7.62
CA VAL A 35 8.27 1.33 -7.95
C VAL A 35 8.62 1.53 -9.42
N GLU A 36 9.72 0.93 -9.88
CA GLU A 36 10.20 1.06 -11.26
C GLU A 36 9.15 0.59 -12.30
N VAL A 37 8.41 -0.48 -12.01
CA VAL A 37 7.31 -0.93 -12.86
C VAL A 37 6.18 0.09 -12.92
N LEU A 38 5.75 0.63 -11.77
CA LEU A 38 4.65 1.61 -11.72
C LEU A 38 5.03 2.93 -12.40
N GLU A 39 6.26 3.42 -12.20
CA GLU A 39 6.77 4.61 -12.88
C GLU A 39 6.81 4.42 -14.40
N ARG A 40 7.24 3.24 -14.90
CA ARG A 40 7.22 2.93 -16.34
C ARG A 40 5.82 2.84 -16.94
N LEU A 41 4.81 2.57 -16.12
CA LEU A 41 3.41 2.61 -16.54
C LEU A 41 2.81 4.02 -16.53
N GLY A 42 3.59 5.04 -16.14
CA GLY A 42 3.16 6.44 -16.09
C GLY A 42 2.41 6.81 -14.81
N CYS A 43 2.52 6.01 -13.74
CA CYS A 43 1.88 6.32 -12.47
C CYS A 43 2.68 7.38 -11.69
N GLU A 44 1.97 8.33 -11.05
CA GLU A 44 2.55 9.21 -10.03
C GLU A 44 2.48 8.51 -8.67
N LEU A 45 3.62 8.32 -8.01
CA LEU A 45 3.66 7.63 -6.73
C LEU A 45 3.72 8.60 -5.55
N VAL A 46 2.81 8.40 -4.60
CA VAL A 46 2.84 9.01 -3.28
C VAL A 46 3.21 7.94 -2.26
N VAL A 47 4.27 8.19 -1.49
CA VAL A 47 4.69 7.32 -0.39
C VAL A 47 4.52 8.10 0.92
N PRO A 48 3.44 7.85 1.69
CA PRO A 48 3.24 8.54 2.96
C PRO A 48 4.43 8.29 3.91
N LYS A 49 5.12 9.36 4.32
CA LYS A 49 6.31 9.26 5.21
C LYS A 49 5.99 8.69 6.59
N LYS A 50 4.73 8.79 7.02
CA LYS A 50 4.24 8.28 8.29
C LYS A 50 3.75 6.83 8.21
N GLN A 51 3.72 6.20 7.04
CA GLN A 51 3.24 4.82 6.95
C GLN A 51 4.14 3.89 7.78
N VAL A 52 3.52 2.91 8.43
CA VAL A 52 4.21 1.89 9.24
C VAL A 52 3.69 0.50 8.88
N CYS A 53 3.93 -0.49 9.74
CA CYS A 53 3.31 -1.81 9.61
C CYS A 53 1.77 -1.70 9.58
N CYS A 54 1.11 -2.54 8.77
CA CYS A 54 -0.36 -2.60 8.71
C CYS A 54 -1.02 -3.21 9.96
N GLY A 55 -0.24 -3.66 10.95
CA GLY A 55 -0.77 -4.26 12.18
C GLY A 55 -1.15 -5.74 12.07
N GLN A 56 -1.17 -6.33 10.87
CA GLN A 56 -1.67 -7.70 10.66
C GLN A 56 -0.96 -8.77 11.51
N MET A 57 0.35 -8.63 11.75
CA MET A 57 1.08 -9.62 12.56
C MET A 57 0.59 -9.64 14.03
N PHE A 58 0.18 -8.47 14.55
CA PHE A 58 -0.38 -8.35 15.88
C PHE A 58 -1.79 -8.92 15.93
N THR A 59 -2.65 -8.58 14.96
CA THR A 59 -4.03 -9.09 14.89
C THR A 59 -4.06 -10.62 14.72
N ASN A 60 -3.22 -11.17 13.83
CA ASN A 60 -3.07 -12.62 13.64
C ASN A 60 -2.63 -13.35 14.92
N SER A 61 -1.94 -12.66 15.83
CA SER A 61 -1.40 -13.22 17.07
C SER A 61 -2.31 -12.94 18.28
N GLY A 62 -3.46 -12.31 18.08
CA GLY A 62 -4.41 -11.95 19.14
C GLY A 62 -4.07 -10.68 19.92
N TYR A 63 -3.05 -9.92 19.51
CA TYR A 63 -2.64 -8.66 20.14
C TYR A 63 -3.38 -7.45 19.53
N ASN A 64 -4.70 -7.50 19.50
CA ASN A 64 -5.53 -6.48 18.83
C ASN A 64 -5.30 -5.08 19.41
N ASP A 65 -5.27 -4.93 20.74
CA ASP A 65 -5.03 -3.63 21.39
C ASP A 65 -3.69 -3.02 20.98
N ALA A 66 -2.65 -3.85 20.83
CA ALA A 66 -1.33 -3.41 20.39
C ALA A 66 -1.28 -3.06 18.88
N ALA A 67 -2.23 -3.58 18.08
CA ALA A 67 -2.34 -3.27 16.66
C ALA A 67 -3.02 -1.92 16.40
N MET A 68 -3.83 -1.42 17.34
CA MET A 68 -4.74 -0.29 17.10
C MET A 68 -4.04 0.98 16.63
N ASP A 69 -2.90 1.35 17.20
CA ASP A 69 -2.17 2.55 16.81
C ASP A 69 -1.62 2.44 15.38
N ALA A 70 -1.14 1.25 15.01
CA ALA A 70 -0.65 0.97 13.65
C ALA A 70 -1.79 0.99 12.62
N ILE A 71 -2.96 0.43 12.97
CA ILE A 71 -4.16 0.45 12.14
C ILE A 71 -4.64 1.88 11.92
N LYS A 72 -4.81 2.68 12.99
CA LYS A 72 -5.22 4.08 12.90
C LYS A 72 -4.27 4.91 12.04
N ASN A 73 -2.97 4.78 12.28
CA ASN A 73 -1.97 5.48 11.47
C ASN A 73 -2.03 5.07 9.99
N THR A 74 -2.29 3.79 9.70
CA THR A 74 -2.47 3.33 8.32
C THR A 74 -3.73 3.95 7.71
N ILE A 75 -4.85 4.00 8.42
CA ILE A 75 -6.06 4.69 7.95
C ILE A 75 -5.75 6.16 7.66
N GLU A 76 -5.15 6.90 8.59
CA GLU A 76 -4.79 8.32 8.39
C GLU A 76 -3.87 8.55 7.18
N CYS A 77 -2.96 7.62 6.90
CA CYS A 77 -2.04 7.73 5.76
C CYS A 77 -2.71 7.52 4.40
N PHE A 78 -3.84 6.79 4.34
CA PHE A 78 -4.40 6.28 3.10
C PHE A 78 -5.90 6.56 2.91
N GLU A 79 -6.62 7.10 3.90
CA GLU A 79 -8.08 7.34 3.84
C GLU A 79 -8.50 8.29 2.71
N ASN A 80 -7.60 9.20 2.30
CA ASN A 80 -7.83 10.16 1.22
C ASN A 80 -7.25 9.71 -0.13
N ALA A 81 -6.71 8.50 -0.21
CA ALA A 81 -6.13 7.96 -1.43
C ALA A 81 -7.22 7.36 -2.32
N GLU A 82 -7.23 7.72 -3.61
CA GLU A 82 -8.10 7.07 -4.60
C GLU A 82 -7.65 5.63 -4.89
N TYR A 83 -6.34 5.44 -5.08
CA TYR A 83 -5.73 4.13 -5.28
C TYR A 83 -4.66 3.88 -4.22
N VAL A 84 -4.81 2.77 -3.49
CA VAL A 84 -3.79 2.22 -2.62
C VAL A 84 -3.25 0.95 -3.26
N VAL A 85 -1.95 0.92 -3.55
CA VAL A 85 -1.27 -0.28 -4.05
C VAL A 85 -0.40 -0.83 -2.94
N SER A 86 -0.64 -2.08 -2.58
CA SER A 86 0.20 -2.81 -1.63
C SER A 86 1.06 -3.81 -2.37
N MET A 87 2.33 -3.88 -1.99
CA MET A 87 3.26 -4.91 -2.46
C MET A 87 3.11 -6.25 -1.70
N SER A 88 2.12 -6.33 -0.80
CA SER A 88 1.76 -7.54 -0.04
C SER A 88 0.31 -7.90 -0.23
N GLY A 89 0.02 -9.15 -0.59
CA GLY A 89 -1.34 -9.67 -0.54
C GLY A 89 -1.92 -9.67 0.88
N SER A 90 -1.08 -9.93 1.89
CA SER A 90 -1.53 -9.99 3.29
C SER A 90 -1.89 -8.60 3.83
N CYS A 91 -1.04 -7.60 3.56
CA CYS A 91 -1.32 -6.22 3.99
C CYS A 91 -2.49 -5.63 3.19
N ALA A 92 -2.62 -5.97 1.91
CA ALA A 92 -3.79 -5.61 1.11
C ALA A 92 -5.09 -6.16 1.73
N PHE A 93 -5.09 -7.44 2.13
CA PHE A 93 -6.21 -8.06 2.83
C PHE A 93 -6.49 -7.38 4.17
N ALA A 94 -5.45 -7.13 4.98
CA ALA A 94 -5.62 -6.49 6.28
C ALA A 94 -6.30 -5.11 6.14
N ILE A 95 -5.79 -4.26 5.24
CA ILE A 95 -6.29 -2.90 5.02
C ILE A 95 -7.70 -2.91 4.43
N ARG A 96 -7.98 -3.80 3.46
CA ARG A 96 -9.28 -3.84 2.75
C ARG A 96 -10.37 -4.55 3.55
N ASP A 97 -10.05 -5.68 4.18
CA ASP A 97 -11.01 -6.62 4.74
C ASP A 97 -10.84 -6.88 6.24
N GLU A 98 -9.70 -6.64 6.89
CA GLU A 98 -9.62 -6.91 8.34
C GLU A 98 -9.92 -5.68 9.19
N TYR A 99 -9.59 -4.48 8.71
CA TYR A 99 -9.71 -3.25 9.51
C TYR A 99 -11.12 -2.96 10.01
N HIS A 100 -12.16 -3.41 9.30
CA HIS A 100 -13.55 -3.21 9.71
C HIS A 100 -13.98 -4.06 10.93
N HIS A 101 -13.12 -4.99 11.38
CA HIS A 101 -13.34 -5.76 12.60
C HIS A 101 -12.90 -5.02 13.87
N PHE A 102 -12.24 -3.87 13.72
CA PHE A 102 -11.66 -3.07 14.81
C PHE A 102 -12.19 -1.64 14.79
#